data_AF-A0A2K9P0M0-F1
#
_entry.id   AF-A0A2K9P0M0-F1
#
_cell.length_a   1.000
_cell.length_b   1.000
_cell.length_c   1.000
_cell.angle_alpha   90.00
_cell.angle_beta   90.00
_cell.angle_gamma   90.00
#
_symmetry.space_group_name_H-M   'P 1'
#
loop_
_entity.id
_entity.type
_entity.pdbx_description
1 polymer ?
#
loop_
_entity_poly.entity_id
_entity_poly.type
_entity_poly.pdbx_seq_one_letter_code
_entity_poly.pdbx_strand_id
1 'polypeptide(L)'
;MMLRSRKKNQNDVSLNDSIGTDKEGNAIMLMDVIENDDEDIFEEMQSGDRIKTLYKNIKYNLTPRERKIITLRYGLIDGKCLTQREIAKMLGISRSYISRIEKKAISKLGEGIVD
;
A
#
# COMPACT_ATOMS: atom_id res chain seq x y z
N MET A 1 38.49 -13.91 -36.48
CA MET A 1 37.63 -12.70 -36.35
C MET A 1 37.04 -12.64 -34.93
N MET A 2 37.83 -12.31 -33.90
CA MET A 2 37.36 -12.20 -32.50
C MET A 2 37.49 -10.78 -31.91
N LEU A 3 38.33 -9.93 -32.50
CA LEU A 3 38.64 -8.60 -31.99
C LEU A 3 37.50 -7.58 -32.15
N ARG A 4 36.63 -7.74 -33.17
CA ARG A 4 35.51 -6.82 -33.42
C ARG A 4 34.27 -7.10 -32.55
N SER A 5 34.14 -8.31 -32.00
CA SER A 5 33.03 -8.68 -31.11
C SER A 5 33.20 -8.10 -29.70
N ARG A 6 34.44 -7.97 -29.22
CA ARG A 6 34.73 -7.48 -27.85
C ARG A 6 34.38 -6.00 -27.62
N LYS A 7 34.26 -5.20 -28.68
CA LYS A 7 33.92 -3.77 -28.56
C LYS A 7 32.49 -3.55 -28.06
N LYS A 8 31.59 -4.53 -28.25
CA LYS A 8 30.21 -4.47 -27.73
C LYS A 8 30.11 -4.73 -26.22
N ASN A 9 31.06 -5.46 -25.66
CA ASN A 9 31.06 -5.90 -24.26
C ASN A 9 32.14 -5.19 -23.44
N GLN A 10 32.69 -4.08 -23.96
CA GLN A 10 33.80 -3.36 -23.32
C GLN A 10 33.38 -2.70 -21.99
N ASN A 11 32.07 -2.50 -21.79
CA ASN A 11 31.50 -1.90 -20.58
C ASN A 11 30.80 -2.93 -19.69
N ASP A 12 30.89 -4.22 -20.02
CA ASP A 12 30.28 -5.27 -19.20
C ASP A 12 31.16 -5.47 -17.95
N VAL A 13 30.55 -5.43 -16.78
CA VAL A 13 31.20 -5.69 -15.49
C VAL A 13 30.57 -6.91 -14.84
N SER A 14 31.35 -7.69 -14.11
CA SER A 14 30.83 -8.87 -13.42
C SER A 14 30.23 -8.47 -12.07
N LEU A 15 29.08 -9.04 -11.73
CA LEU A 15 28.41 -8.81 -10.45
C LEU A 15 29.23 -9.30 -9.25
N ASN A 16 30.16 -10.22 -9.48
CA ASN A 16 31.07 -10.75 -8.46
C ASN A 16 32.38 -9.95 -8.35
N ASP A 17 32.53 -8.88 -9.14
CA ASP A 17 33.72 -8.04 -9.08
C ASP A 17 33.73 -7.24 -7.77
N SER A 18 34.87 -7.22 -7.10
CA SER A 18 35.02 -6.46 -5.86
C SER A 18 35.13 -4.97 -6.15
N ILE A 19 34.28 -4.18 -5.50
CA ILE A 19 34.24 -2.72 -5.66
C ILE A 19 34.91 -1.98 -4.51
N GLY A 20 35.24 -2.69 -3.43
CA GLY A 20 35.93 -2.14 -2.27
C GLY A 20 36.09 -3.16 -1.15
N THR A 21 36.53 -2.69 0.01
CA THR A 21 36.63 -3.48 1.24
C THR A 21 35.84 -2.82 2.36
N ASP A 22 35.18 -3.63 3.18
CA ASP A 22 34.50 -3.15 4.39
C ASP A 22 35.49 -2.74 5.49
N LYS A 23 34.98 -2.36 6.67
CA LYS A 23 35.81 -1.96 7.82
C LYS A 23 36.57 -3.14 8.46
N GLU A 24 36.20 -4.37 8.14
CA GLU A 24 36.77 -5.62 8.66
C GLU A 24 37.74 -6.28 7.66
N GLY A 25 37.87 -5.72 6.45
CA GLY A 25 38.76 -6.17 5.38
C GLY A 25 38.13 -7.15 4.39
N ASN A 26 36.82 -7.41 4.47
CA ASN A 26 36.13 -8.27 3.51
C ASN A 26 35.87 -7.52 2.20
N ALA A 27 36.04 -8.19 1.06
CA ALA A 27 35.72 -7.62 -0.24
C ALA A 27 34.20 -7.45 -0.40
N ILE A 28 33.76 -6.24 -0.73
CA ILE A 28 32.37 -5.93 -1.09
C ILE A 28 32.22 -6.19 -2.59
N MET A 29 31.31 -7.08 -2.97
CA MET A 29 31.02 -7.36 -4.38
C MET A 29 30.00 -6.36 -4.93
N LEU A 30 30.01 -6.16 -6.25
CA LEU A 30 29.02 -5.29 -6.90
C LEU A 30 27.57 -5.75 -6.62
N MET A 31 27.33 -7.07 -6.55
CA MET A 31 26.03 -7.66 -6.21
C MET A 31 25.53 -7.28 -4.82
N ASP A 32 26.42 -7.00 -3.87
CA ASP A 32 26.05 -6.67 -2.49
C ASP A 32 25.53 -5.22 -2.35
N VAL A 33 25.77 -4.37 -3.35
CA VAL A 33 25.46 -2.93 -3.33
C VAL A 33 24.35 -2.54 -4.29
N ILE A 34 24.02 -3.41 -5.25
CA ILE A 34 22.92 -3.17 -6.17
C ILE A 34 21.61 -3.20 -5.37
N GLU A 35 20.90 -2.08 -5.38
CA GLU A 35 19.55 -1.97 -4.85
C GLU A 35 18.61 -2.85 -5.67
N ASN A 36 17.74 -3.58 -4.98
CA ASN A 36 16.73 -4.40 -5.63
C ASN A 36 15.47 -3.56 -5.80
N ASP A 37 15.00 -3.40 -7.05
CA ASP A 37 13.79 -2.63 -7.37
C ASP A 37 12.49 -3.37 -6.98
N ASP A 38 12.60 -4.61 -6.51
CA ASP A 38 11.47 -5.39 -6.04
C ASP A 38 10.86 -4.75 -4.77
N GLU A 39 9.55 -4.51 -4.78
CA GLU A 39 8.81 -4.09 -3.59
C GLU A 39 9.05 -5.10 -2.45
N ASP A 40 9.29 -4.59 -1.24
CA ASP A 40 9.57 -5.43 -0.08
C ASP A 40 8.38 -6.36 0.18
N ILE A 41 8.62 -7.68 0.04
CA ILE A 41 7.64 -8.75 0.26
C ILE A 41 6.99 -8.60 1.65
N PHE A 42 7.72 -8.08 2.64
CA PHE A 42 7.21 -7.82 3.97
C PHE A 42 6.17 -6.69 3.98
N GLU A 43 6.37 -5.63 3.19
CA GLU A 43 5.41 -4.54 3.04
C GLU A 43 4.13 -5.01 2.33
N GLU A 44 4.24 -5.88 1.33
CA GLU A 44 3.09 -6.47 0.65
C GLU A 44 2.26 -7.34 1.60
N MET A 45 2.93 -8.22 2.37
CA MET A 45 2.27 -9.07 3.36
C MET A 45 1.58 -8.23 4.46
N GLN A 46 2.29 -7.24 5.00
CA GLN A 46 1.74 -6.34 6.01
C GLN A 46 0.53 -5.56 5.49
N SER A 47 0.58 -5.10 4.24
CA SER A 47 -0.54 -4.43 3.59
C SER A 47 -1.75 -5.35 3.44
N GLY A 48 -1.54 -6.61 3.06
CA GLY A 48 -2.59 -7.61 2.97
C GLY A 48 -3.32 -7.86 4.29
N ASP A 49 -2.58 -7.96 5.40
CA ASP A 49 -3.17 -8.18 6.72
C ASP A 49 -3.92 -6.95 7.25
N ARG A 50 -3.38 -5.74 7.03
CA ARG A 50 -4.09 -4.48 7.34
C ARG A 50 -5.42 -4.39 6.60
N ILE A 51 -5.47 -4.77 5.32
CA ILE A 51 -6.70 -4.78 4.52
C ILE A 51 -7.72 -5.75 5.12
N LYS A 52 -7.32 -6.98 5.48
CA LYS A 52 -8.21 -7.97 6.11
C LYS A 52 -8.78 -7.42 7.42
N THR A 53 -7.95 -6.80 8.24
CA THR A 53 -8.35 -6.20 9.53
C THR A 53 -9.34 -5.05 9.32
N LEU A 54 -9.10 -4.17 8.35
CA LEU A 54 -10.03 -3.09 7.97
C LEU A 54 -11.42 -3.65 7.61
N TYR A 55 -11.50 -4.66 6.74
CA TYR A 55 -12.79 -5.26 6.36
C TYR A 55 -13.50 -5.94 7.53
N LYS A 56 -12.75 -6.58 8.45
CA LYS A 56 -13.29 -7.09 9.72
C LYS A 56 -13.89 -5.95 10.56
N ASN A 57 -13.15 -4.86 10.75
CA ASN A 57 -13.62 -3.72 11.54
C ASN A 57 -14.86 -3.06 10.92
N ILE A 58 -14.93 -2.95 9.59
CA ILE A 58 -16.14 -2.47 8.89
C ILE A 58 -17.35 -3.40 9.15
N LYS A 59 -17.12 -4.72 9.23
CA LYS A 59 -18.17 -5.71 9.46
C LYS A 59 -18.63 -5.77 10.91
N TYR A 60 -17.75 -5.59 11.89
CA TYR A 60 -18.05 -5.84 13.30
C TYR A 60 -18.13 -4.58 14.17
N ASN A 61 -17.36 -3.53 13.88
CA ASN A 61 -17.29 -2.32 14.73
C ASN A 61 -18.19 -1.18 14.24
N LEU A 62 -18.65 -1.24 12.98
CA LEU A 62 -19.61 -0.28 12.44
C LEU A 62 -21.05 -0.79 12.52
N THR A 63 -21.94 0.09 12.94
CA THR A 63 -23.39 -0.12 12.84
C THR A 63 -23.82 -0.28 11.38
N PRO A 64 -24.98 -0.91 11.09
CA PRO A 64 -25.46 -1.08 9.72
C PRO A 64 -25.55 0.24 8.94
N ARG A 65 -25.89 1.34 9.61
CA ARG A 65 -25.98 2.67 9.00
C ARG A 65 -24.61 3.27 8.70
N GLU A 66 -23.67 3.20 9.66
CA GLU A 66 -22.28 3.64 9.46
C GLU A 66 -21.63 2.86 8.31
N ARG A 67 -21.79 1.52 8.32
CA ARG A 67 -21.28 0.63 7.28
C ARG A 67 -21.81 1.00 5.90
N LYS A 68 -23.13 1.22 5.77
CA LYS A 68 -23.74 1.61 4.50
C LYS A 68 -23.18 2.94 3.98
N ILE A 69 -23.03 3.94 4.86
CA ILE A 69 -22.46 5.24 4.48
C ILE A 69 -21.00 5.10 4.04
N ILE A 70 -20.17 4.40 4.80
CA ILE A 70 -18.75 4.17 4.45
C ILE A 70 -18.61 3.39 3.15
N THR A 71 -19.42 2.35 2.96
CA THR A 71 -19.42 1.54 1.73
C THR A 71 -19.74 2.38 0.50
N LEU A 72 -20.77 3.23 0.57
CA LEU A 72 -21.15 4.12 -0.53
C LEU A 72 -20.13 5.26 -0.74
N ARG A 73 -19.54 5.76 0.35
CA ARG A 73 -18.59 6.87 0.32
C ARG A 73 -17.29 6.51 -0.40
N TYR A 74 -16.80 5.30 -0.15
CA TYR A 74 -15.51 4.80 -0.64
C TYR A 74 -15.64 3.69 -1.69
N GLY A 75 -16.85 3.40 -2.18
CA GLY A 75 -17.07 2.44 -3.26
C GLY A 75 -16.64 1.00 -2.93
N LEU A 76 -16.80 0.56 -1.67
CA LEU A 76 -16.22 -0.72 -1.20
C LEU A 76 -16.91 -1.98 -1.76
N ILE A 77 -17.98 -1.84 -2.57
CA ILE A 77 -18.67 -2.95 -3.22
C ILE A 77 -18.55 -2.87 -4.73
N ASP A 78 -18.86 -1.71 -5.31
CA ASP A 78 -18.99 -1.51 -6.76
C ASP A 78 -17.91 -0.58 -7.35
N GLY A 79 -16.95 -0.14 -6.53
CA GLY A 79 -15.90 0.81 -6.91
C GLY A 79 -16.39 2.25 -7.08
N LYS A 80 -17.67 2.55 -6.87
CA LYS A 80 -18.23 3.88 -7.11
C LYS A 80 -18.32 4.69 -5.81
N CYS A 81 -17.44 5.68 -5.71
CA CYS A 81 -17.46 6.62 -4.60
C CYS A 81 -18.57 7.66 -4.78
N LEU A 82 -19.38 7.87 -3.74
CA LEU A 82 -20.39 8.92 -3.70
C LEU A 82 -19.98 10.09 -2.80
N THR A 83 -20.41 11.29 -3.16
CA THR A 83 -20.28 12.48 -2.33
C THR A 83 -21.19 12.41 -1.10
N GLN A 84 -20.82 13.09 -0.01
CA GLN A 84 -21.70 13.23 1.16
C GLN A 84 -23.07 13.83 0.77
N ARG A 85 -23.10 14.72 -0.24
CA ARG A 85 -24.34 15.33 -0.76
C ARG A 85 -25.21 14.31 -1.49
N GLU A 86 -24.63 13.46 -2.32
CA GLU A 86 -25.37 12.39 -3.01
C GLU A 86 -25.92 11.36 -2.03
N ILE A 87 -25.11 10.94 -1.06
CA ILE A 87 -25.55 10.02 0.00
C ILE A 87 -26.66 10.66 0.85
N ALA A 88 -26.53 11.94 1.20
CA ALA A 88 -27.54 12.70 1.92
C ALA A 88 -28.88 12.74 1.16
N LYS A 89 -28.83 13.03 -0.15
CA LYS A 89 -30.02 13.02 -1.03
C LYS A 89 -30.64 11.63 -1.11
N MET A 90 -29.84 10.58 -1.25
CA MET A 90 -30.29 9.19 -1.32
C MET A 90 -30.96 8.71 -0.02
N LEU A 91 -30.45 9.15 1.13
CA LEU A 91 -30.94 8.74 2.46
C LEU A 91 -31.95 9.71 3.07
N GLY A 92 -32.31 10.81 2.38
CA GLY A 92 -33.28 11.79 2.86
C GLY A 92 -32.87 12.53 4.14
N ILE A 93 -31.57 12.74 4.35
CA ILE A 93 -31.01 13.39 5.55
C ILE A 93 -30.02 14.50 5.19
N SER A 94 -29.65 15.34 6.16
CA SER A 94 -28.75 16.46 5.89
C SER A 94 -27.31 15.98 5.60
N ARG A 95 -26.61 16.70 4.72
CA ARG A 95 -25.19 16.49 4.45
C ARG A 95 -24.33 16.58 5.71
N SER A 96 -24.64 17.52 6.61
CA SER A 96 -23.95 17.67 7.89
C SER A 96 -24.11 16.44 8.78
N TYR A 97 -25.28 15.79 8.76
CA TYR A 97 -25.51 14.57 9.52
C TYR A 97 -24.71 13.39 8.95
N ILE A 98 -24.66 13.24 7.63
CA ILE A 98 -23.75 12.27 6.97
C ILE A 98 -22.30 12.50 7.40
N SER A 99 -21.82 13.74 7.35
CA SER A 99 -20.45 14.08 7.73
C SER A 99 -20.13 13.71 9.18
N ARG A 100 -21.06 13.88 10.12
CA ARG A 100 -20.88 13.47 11.51
C ARG A 100 -20.80 11.94 11.65
N ILE A 101 -21.65 11.21 10.94
CA ILE A 101 -21.62 9.73 10.95
C ILE A 101 -20.30 9.22 10.34
N GLU A 102 -19.88 9.76 9.19
CA GLU A 102 -18.63 9.41 8.53
C GLU A 102 -17.43 9.64 9.46
N LYS A 103 -17.34 10.82 10.09
CA LYS A 103 -16.25 11.12 11.04
C LYS A 103 -16.21 10.13 12.21
N LYS A 104 -17.37 9.76 12.77
CA LYS A 104 -17.46 8.78 13.86
C LYS A 104 -17.04 7.38 13.40
N ALA A 105 -17.48 6.96 12.22
CA ALA A 105 -17.12 5.68 11.65
C ALA A 105 -15.61 5.58 11.37
N ILE A 106 -15.01 6.62 10.78
CA ILE A 106 -13.56 6.67 10.52
C ILE A 106 -12.77 6.59 11.84
N SER A 107 -13.20 7.31 12.89
CA SER A 107 -12.54 7.22 14.21
C SER A 107 -12.53 5.79 14.74
N LYS A 108 -13.66 5.08 14.68
CA LYS A 108 -13.77 3.68 15.10
C LYS A 108 -12.91 2.73 14.27
N LEU A 109 -12.81 2.97 12.96
CA LEU A 109 -11.96 2.16 12.09
C LEU A 109 -10.48 2.42 12.36
N GLY A 110 -10.09 3.67 12.65
CA GLY A 110 -8.73 4.03 13.02
C GLY A 110 -8.26 3.33 14.30
N GLU A 111 -9.09 3.33 15.35
CA GLU A 111 -8.79 2.63 16.62
C GLU A 111 -8.55 1.12 16.43
N GLY A 112 -9.19 0.49 15.43
CA GLY A 112 -9.06 -0.95 15.19
C GLY A 112 -7.94 -1.37 14.24
N ILE A 113 -7.15 -0.42 13.71
CA ILE A 113 -6.03 -0.67 12.79
C ILE A 113 -4.67 -0.41 13.47
N VAL A 114 -4.67 0.21 14.64
CA VAL A 114 -3.45 0.40 15.43
C VAL A 114 -3.08 -0.92 16.10
N ASP A 115 -2.12 -1.62 15.48
CA ASP A 115 -1.18 -2.53 16.15
C ASP A 115 0.10 -1.74 16.50
#